data_AF-A0A9P5RRC7-F1
#
_entry.id   AF-A0A9P5RRC7-F1
#
_cell.length_a   1.000
_cell.length_b   1.000
_cell.length_c   1.000
_cell.angle_alpha   90.00
_cell.angle_beta   90.00
_cell.angle_gamma   90.00
#
_symmetry.space_group_name_H-M   'P 1'
#
loop_
_entity.id
_entity.type
_entity.pdbx_description
1 polymer ?
#
loop_
_entity_poly.entity_id
_entity_poly.type
_entity_poly.pdbx_seq_one_letter_code
_entity_poly.pdbx_strand_id
1 'polypeptide(L)'
;LPIVFPKETRDSQLIIKYSIIKSHQDPLLCPVRTITEYLRRLEGHEIMVPHHKNESILYRPLIRDVRFPKTPVCSQTIGNHIAEITSLLGLPPNETRPKARAIGPTEAIKRGATVDDVVVHGNWSSDVIVNNYYRLTRATATNFTSLVLS
;
A
#
# COMPACT_ATOMS: atom_id res chain seq x y z
N LEU A 1 -3.02 -12.14 1.97
CA LEU A 1 -3.67 -11.68 3.21
C LEU A 1 -5.12 -11.28 2.89
N PRO A 2 -6.14 -11.89 3.52
CA PRO A 2 -7.53 -11.50 3.30
C PRO A 2 -7.78 -10.09 3.86
N ILE A 3 -8.53 -9.29 3.12
CA ILE A 3 -8.93 -7.93 3.53
C ILE A 3 -10.29 -8.04 4.22
N VAL A 4 -10.34 -7.66 5.48
CA VAL A 4 -11.60 -7.56 6.24
C VAL A 4 -12.25 -6.21 5.92
N PHE A 5 -13.55 -6.21 5.59
CA PHE A 5 -14.30 -5.01 5.15
C PHE A 5 -13.65 -4.26 3.97
N PRO A 6 -13.49 -4.90 2.80
CA PRO A 6 -13.02 -4.23 1.61
C PRO A 6 -13.97 -3.09 1.22
N LYS A 7 -13.43 -2.05 0.59
CA LYS A 7 -14.22 -0.88 0.16
C LYS A 7 -15.13 -1.19 -1.02
N GLU A 8 -14.74 -2.15 -1.85
CA GLU A 8 -15.49 -2.55 -3.03
C GLU A 8 -16.60 -3.53 -2.65
N THR A 9 -17.77 -3.29 -3.22
CA THR A 9 -18.95 -4.15 -3.12
C THR A 9 -19.39 -4.57 -4.53
N ARG A 10 -19.95 -5.77 -4.66
CA ARG A 10 -20.64 -6.24 -5.87
C ARG A 10 -22.04 -6.63 -5.46
N ASP A 11 -23.05 -6.08 -6.12
CA ASP A 11 -24.46 -6.31 -5.82
C ASP A 11 -24.78 -6.08 -4.33
N SER A 12 -24.23 -4.99 -3.77
CA SER A 12 -24.33 -4.63 -2.35
C SER A 12 -23.70 -5.62 -1.36
N GLN A 13 -22.96 -6.62 -1.82
CA GLN A 13 -22.19 -7.55 -0.99
C GLN A 13 -20.71 -7.20 -0.99
N LEU A 14 -20.05 -7.38 0.16
CA LEU A 14 -18.59 -7.22 0.27
C LEU A 14 -17.89 -8.34 -0.50
N ILE A 15 -17.01 -7.97 -1.43
CA ILE A 15 -16.24 -8.94 -2.20
C ILE A 15 -15.03 -9.36 -1.37
N ILE A 16 -14.78 -10.66 -1.17
CA ILE A 16 -13.54 -11.09 -0.52
C ILE A 16 -12.36 -10.69 -1.41
N LYS A 17 -11.47 -9.86 -0.87
CA LYS A 17 -10.23 -9.46 -1.53
C LYS A 17 -9.01 -9.99 -0.81
N TYR A 18 -7.98 -10.29 -1.59
CA TYR A 18 -6.69 -10.70 -1.09
C TYR A 18 -5.63 -9.69 -1.50
N SER A 19 -4.83 -9.25 -0.54
CA SER A 19 -3.57 -8.57 -0.82
C SER A 19 -2.46 -9.61 -0.99
N ILE A 20 -1.75 -9.55 -2.11
CA ILE A 20 -0.60 -10.42 -2.43
C ILE A 20 0.66 -9.57 -2.34
N ILE A 21 1.55 -9.94 -1.41
CA ILE A 21 2.87 -9.33 -1.23
C ILE A 21 3.89 -10.26 -1.89
N LYS A 22 4.57 -9.78 -2.93
CA LYS A 22 5.58 -10.55 -3.65
C LYS A 22 6.98 -10.28 -3.11
N SER A 23 7.85 -11.30 -3.15
CA SER A 23 9.25 -11.12 -2.79
C SER A 23 9.98 -10.29 -3.83
N HIS A 24 11.06 -9.63 -3.39
CA HIS A 24 12.00 -8.93 -4.25
C HIS A 24 13.38 -9.59 -4.11
N GLN A 25 14.18 -9.52 -5.17
CA GLN A 25 15.52 -10.13 -5.21
C GLN A 25 16.50 -9.41 -4.28
N ASP A 26 16.47 -8.07 -4.27
CA ASP A 26 17.21 -7.27 -3.29
C ASP A 26 16.59 -7.45 -1.89
N PRO A 27 17.33 -8.01 -0.91
CA PRO A 27 16.84 -8.21 0.45
C PRO A 27 16.41 -6.94 1.17
N LEU A 28 17.06 -5.80 0.92
CA LEU A 28 16.74 -4.53 1.57
C LEU A 28 15.42 -3.94 1.07
N LEU A 29 15.05 -4.28 -0.16
CA LEU A 29 13.81 -3.82 -0.80
C LEU A 29 12.70 -4.88 -0.77
N CYS A 30 12.93 -6.04 -0.14
CA CYS A 30 12.00 -7.16 -0.18
C CYS A 30 10.91 -7.05 0.88
N PRO A 31 9.64 -6.75 0.50
CA PRO A 31 8.57 -6.57 1.47
C PRO A 31 8.21 -7.88 2.19
N VAL A 32 8.38 -9.03 1.54
CA VAL A 32 8.19 -10.34 2.18
C VAL A 32 9.21 -10.56 3.30
N ARG A 33 10.49 -10.27 3.05
CA ARG A 33 11.51 -10.37 4.11
C ARG A 33 11.23 -9.40 5.25
N THR A 34 10.90 -8.15 4.93
CA THR A 34 10.56 -7.12 5.92
C THR A 34 9.40 -7.55 6.80
N ILE A 35 8.30 -8.03 6.21
CA ILE A 35 7.13 -8.41 7.01
C ILE A 35 7.37 -9.68 7.82
N THR A 36 8.11 -10.65 7.28
CA THR A 36 8.49 -11.87 8.03
C THR A 36 9.34 -11.51 9.24
N GLU A 37 10.38 -10.69 9.08
CA GLU A 37 11.24 -10.28 10.19
C GLU A 37 10.48 -9.41 11.21
N TYR A 38 9.61 -8.53 10.74
CA TYR A 38 8.73 -7.75 11.62
C TYR A 38 7.84 -8.68 12.46
N LEU A 39 7.18 -9.66 11.83
CA LEU A 39 6.32 -10.62 12.52
C LEU A 39 7.11 -11.54 13.47
N ARG A 40 8.34 -11.93 13.11
CA ARG A 40 9.23 -12.72 13.96
C ARG A 40 9.60 -11.99 15.24
N ARG A 41 9.95 -10.69 15.15
CA ARG A 41 10.24 -9.84 16.33
C ARG A 41 9.03 -9.64 17.23
N LEU A 42 7.85 -9.95 16.71
CA LEU A 42 6.56 -9.81 17.32
C LEU A 42 6.01 -11.16 17.84
N GLU A 43 6.72 -12.26 17.64
CA GLU A 43 6.36 -13.60 18.14
C GLU A 43 6.15 -13.58 19.66
N GLY A 44 5.20 -14.39 20.13
CA GLY A 44 4.76 -14.41 21.54
C GLY A 44 3.58 -13.49 21.89
N HIS A 45 3.15 -12.62 20.97
CA HIS A 45 2.02 -11.70 21.17
C HIS A 45 0.90 -11.96 20.15
N GLU A 46 0.32 -13.18 20.17
CA GLU A 46 -0.85 -13.50 19.35
C GLU A 46 -2.09 -12.80 19.90
N ILE A 47 -2.27 -11.54 19.52
CA ILE A 47 -3.39 -10.73 19.98
C ILE A 47 -4.40 -10.61 18.85
N MET A 48 -5.57 -11.19 19.09
CA MET A 48 -6.77 -10.95 18.31
C MET A 48 -7.53 -9.78 18.92
N VAL A 49 -7.98 -8.85 18.09
CA VAL A 49 -8.81 -7.71 18.53
C VAL A 49 -10.09 -7.64 17.71
N PRO A 50 -11.20 -7.17 18.31
CA PRO A 50 -12.45 -6.97 17.59
C PRO A 50 -12.30 -5.88 16.53
N HIS A 51 -12.95 -6.08 15.39
CA HIS A 51 -13.00 -5.08 14.34
C HIS A 51 -13.98 -3.94 14.70
N HIS A 52 -13.57 -2.68 14.53
CA HIS A 52 -14.37 -1.51 14.92
C HIS A 52 -15.75 -1.41 14.23
N LYS A 53 -15.91 -2.03 13.06
CA LYS A 53 -17.22 -2.11 12.35
C LYS A 53 -18.09 -3.30 12.76
N ASN A 54 -17.49 -4.34 13.33
CA ASN A 54 -18.19 -5.55 13.72
C ASN A 54 -17.34 -6.32 14.75
N GLU A 55 -17.76 -6.28 16.00
CA GLU A 55 -17.03 -6.86 17.12
C GLU A 55 -16.96 -8.39 17.08
N SER A 56 -17.86 -9.06 16.34
CA SER A 56 -17.82 -10.52 16.16
C SER A 56 -16.66 -10.97 15.26
N ILE A 57 -16.08 -10.06 14.48
CA ILE A 57 -14.93 -10.36 13.63
C ILE A 57 -13.66 -9.99 14.38
N LEU A 58 -12.90 -11.02 14.73
CA LEU A 58 -11.57 -10.87 15.32
C LEU A 58 -10.50 -10.85 14.23
N TYR A 59 -9.52 -9.97 14.36
CA TYR A 59 -8.37 -9.93 13.48
C TYR A 59 -7.08 -9.64 14.24
N ARG A 60 -5.95 -10.02 13.64
CA ARG A 60 -4.61 -9.63 14.11
C ARG A 60 -4.20 -8.38 13.35
N PRO A 61 -4.01 -7.22 14.02
CA PRO A 61 -3.49 -6.03 13.36
C PRO A 61 -2.14 -6.33 12.72
N LEU A 62 -2.03 -6.11 11.41
CA LEU A 62 -0.80 -6.43 10.68
C LEU A 62 0.36 -5.55 11.16
N ILE A 63 0.09 -4.26 11.36
CA ILE A 63 1.03 -3.28 11.90
C ILE A 63 0.41 -2.69 13.17
N ARG A 64 1.13 -2.76 14.28
CA ARG A 64 0.65 -2.39 15.62
C ARG A 64 1.60 -1.43 16.32
N ASP A 65 1.07 -0.69 17.29
CA ASP A 65 1.88 0.15 18.18
C ASP A 65 2.83 -0.74 19.00
N VAL A 66 4.10 -0.33 19.08
CA VAL A 66 5.16 -1.10 19.77
C VAL A 66 4.93 -1.15 21.27
N ARG A 67 4.36 -0.10 21.86
CA ARG A 67 4.05 0.00 23.29
C ARG A 67 2.69 -0.62 23.62
N PHE A 68 1.75 -0.58 22.67
CA PHE A 68 0.40 -1.11 22.82
C PHE A 68 0.08 -2.13 21.72
N PRO A 69 0.52 -3.40 21.87
CA PRO A 69 0.40 -4.40 20.79
C PRO A 69 -1.03 -4.79 20.39
N LYS A 70 -2.05 -4.41 21.17
CA LYS A 70 -3.47 -4.57 20.80
C LYS A 70 -3.97 -3.44 19.88
N THR A 71 -3.21 -2.36 19.77
CA THR A 71 -3.64 -1.16 19.07
C THR A 71 -3.11 -1.18 17.64
N PRO A 72 -3.98 -1.23 16.61
CA PRO A 72 -3.55 -1.04 15.23
C PRO A 72 -2.96 0.37 15.05
N VAL A 73 -1.94 0.50 14.22
CA VAL A 73 -1.41 1.84 13.88
C VAL A 73 -2.45 2.62 13.09
N CYS A 74 -2.69 3.88 13.48
CA CYS A 74 -3.63 4.75 12.79
C CYS A 74 -2.96 5.51 11.62
N SER A 75 -3.78 6.06 10.72
CA SER A 75 -3.31 6.83 9.57
C SER A 75 -2.45 8.03 9.94
N GLN A 76 -2.72 8.67 11.08
CA GLN A 76 -1.93 9.80 11.58
C GLN A 76 -0.49 9.39 11.90
N THR A 77 -0.31 8.27 12.62
CA THR A 77 1.01 7.75 12.96
C THR A 77 1.80 7.37 11.71
N ILE A 78 1.14 6.71 10.73
CA ILE A 78 1.76 6.42 9.43
C ILE A 78 2.20 7.71 8.73
N GLY A 79 1.34 8.74 8.72
CA GLY A 79 1.65 10.03 8.13
C GLY A 79 2.86 10.71 8.79
N ASN A 80 2.94 10.66 10.11
CA ASN A 80 4.08 11.21 10.87
C ASN A 80 5.38 10.50 10.52
N HIS A 81 5.39 9.16 10.49
CA HIS A 81 6.58 8.39 10.10
C HIS A 81 7.01 8.65 8.66
N ILE A 82 6.07 8.77 7.71
CA ILE A 82 6.39 9.15 6.33
C ILE A 82 7.06 10.53 6.29
N ALA A 83 6.52 11.50 7.02
CA ALA A 83 7.06 12.86 7.05
C ALA A 83 8.49 12.91 7.62
N GLU A 84 8.74 12.15 8.68
CA GLU A 84 10.06 11.99 9.31
C GLU A 84 11.06 11.28 8.39
N ILE A 85 10.69 10.14 7.81
CA ILE A 85 11.57 9.44 6.85
C ILE A 85 11.89 10.34 5.65
N THR A 86 10.90 11.09 5.16
CA THR A 86 11.09 11.99 4.02
C THR A 86 12.01 13.17 4.36
N SER A 87 12.04 13.66 5.61
CA SER A 87 12.98 14.73 5.99
C SER A 87 14.43 14.27 6.02
N LEU A 88 14.68 12.96 6.16
CA LEU A 88 16.02 12.37 6.13
C LEU A 88 16.59 12.23 4.70
N LEU A 89 15.80 12.43 3.65
CA LEU A 89 16.23 12.25 2.26
C LEU A 89 17.18 13.33 1.73
N GLY A 90 17.45 14.40 2.52
CA GLY A 90 18.39 15.45 2.12
C GLY A 90 17.98 16.19 0.83
N LEU A 91 16.68 16.42 0.64
CA LEU A 91 16.16 17.08 -0.57
C LEU A 91 16.72 18.52 -0.71
N PRO A 92 17.01 18.99 -1.94
CA PRO A 92 17.46 20.35 -2.17
C PRO A 92 16.50 21.42 -1.60
N PRO A 93 17.01 22.61 -1.25
CA PRO A 93 16.16 23.73 -0.89
C PRO A 93 15.14 24.00 -2.00
N ASN A 94 13.87 24.19 -1.63
CA ASN A 94 12.74 24.46 -2.53
C ASN A 94 12.18 23.27 -3.32
N GLU A 95 12.69 22.04 -3.15
CA GLU A 95 12.02 20.87 -3.72
C GLU A 95 10.77 20.48 -2.92
N THR A 96 9.70 20.14 -3.65
CA THR A 96 8.47 19.65 -3.02
C THR A 96 8.70 18.22 -2.55
N ARG A 97 8.44 17.96 -1.26
CA ARG A 97 8.51 16.61 -0.72
C ARG A 97 7.64 15.65 -1.53
N PRO A 98 8.19 14.51 -1.98
CA PRO A 98 7.45 13.62 -2.85
C PRO A 98 6.32 12.96 -2.05
N LYS A 99 5.14 12.86 -2.69
CA LYS A 99 3.98 12.22 -2.06
C LYS A 99 4.23 10.71 -2.03
N ALA A 100 4.71 10.18 -0.90
CA ALA A 100 5.09 8.77 -0.75
C ALA A 100 4.05 7.80 -1.33
N ARG A 101 2.76 8.05 -1.08
CA ARG A 101 1.64 7.24 -1.59
C ARG A 101 1.50 7.21 -3.12
N ALA A 102 1.98 8.23 -3.81
CA ALA A 102 1.84 8.40 -5.26
C ALA A 102 3.09 7.96 -6.04
N ILE A 103 4.26 7.87 -5.39
CA ILE A 103 5.53 7.47 -6.04
C ILE A 103 5.41 6.05 -6.58
N GLY A 104 5.03 5.08 -5.75
CA GLY A 104 4.97 3.67 -6.14
C GLY A 104 4.09 3.42 -7.37
N PRO A 105 2.80 3.83 -7.35
CA PRO A 105 1.89 3.72 -8.49
C PRO A 105 2.42 4.40 -9.76
N THR A 106 2.99 5.60 -9.61
CA THR A 106 3.56 6.36 -10.73
C THR A 106 4.72 5.61 -11.37
N GLU A 107 5.66 5.13 -10.57
CA GLU A 107 6.83 4.41 -11.07
C GLU A 107 6.47 3.02 -11.63
N ALA A 108 5.48 2.35 -11.06
CA ALA A 108 4.95 1.11 -11.62
C ALA A 108 4.39 1.31 -13.03
N ILE A 109 3.54 2.34 -13.22
CA ILE A 109 2.95 2.66 -14.53
C ILE A 109 4.02 3.07 -15.53
N LYS A 110 5.01 3.88 -15.12
CA LYS A 110 6.15 4.24 -15.97
C LYS A 110 6.99 3.04 -16.41
N ARG A 111 6.95 1.94 -15.65
CA ARG A 111 7.63 0.69 -15.96
C ARG A 111 6.72 -0.33 -16.66
N GLY A 112 5.53 0.09 -17.09
CA GLY A 112 4.62 -0.71 -17.91
C GLY A 112 3.51 -1.43 -17.15
N ALA A 113 3.35 -1.22 -15.84
CA ALA A 113 2.17 -1.73 -15.13
C ALA A 113 0.89 -1.05 -15.66
N THR A 114 -0.18 -1.81 -15.82
CA THR A 114 -1.48 -1.25 -16.22
C THR A 114 -2.08 -0.46 -15.05
N VAL A 115 -2.96 0.50 -15.36
CA VAL A 115 -3.68 1.22 -14.30
C VAL A 115 -4.56 0.25 -13.50
N ASP A 116 -5.15 -0.75 -14.16
CA ASP A 116 -5.99 -1.77 -13.53
C ASP A 116 -5.19 -2.62 -12.53
N ASP A 117 -3.97 -3.06 -12.88
CA ASP A 117 -3.11 -3.80 -11.96
C ASP A 117 -2.80 -2.98 -10.70
N VAL A 118 -2.57 -1.68 -10.87
CA VAL A 118 -2.32 -0.77 -9.76
C VAL A 118 -3.59 -0.54 -8.93
N VAL A 119 -4.78 -0.41 -9.55
CA VAL A 119 -6.08 -0.33 -8.86
C VAL A 119 -6.32 -1.56 -8.00
N VAL A 120 -6.11 -2.74 -8.57
CA VAL A 120 -6.28 -4.03 -7.89
C VAL A 120 -5.28 -4.14 -6.73
N HIS A 121 -4.00 -3.83 -6.98
CA HIS A 121 -2.95 -3.91 -5.97
C HIS A 121 -3.17 -2.90 -4.81
N GLY A 122 -3.54 -1.66 -5.14
CA GLY A 122 -3.82 -0.59 -4.18
C GLY A 122 -5.17 -0.72 -3.47
N ASN A 123 -6.01 -1.69 -3.87
CA ASN A 123 -7.38 -1.88 -3.39
C ASN A 123 -8.22 -0.59 -3.47
N TRP A 124 -8.12 0.11 -4.60
CA TRP A 124 -8.88 1.32 -4.85
C TRP A 124 -10.22 1.00 -5.54
N SER A 125 -11.19 1.89 -5.36
CA SER A 125 -12.54 1.71 -5.89
C SER A 125 -12.64 1.94 -7.41
N SER A 126 -11.69 2.66 -8.00
CA SER A 126 -11.63 2.92 -9.44
C SER A 126 -10.27 3.47 -9.86
N ASP A 127 -10.03 3.44 -11.17
CA ASP A 127 -8.91 4.07 -11.87
C ASP A 127 -8.89 5.61 -11.70
N VAL A 128 -10.07 6.24 -11.60
CA VAL A 128 -10.22 7.68 -11.35
C VAL A 128 -9.49 8.10 -10.06
N ILE A 129 -9.58 7.28 -9.01
CA ILE A 129 -8.87 7.54 -7.75
C ILE A 129 -7.36 7.56 -7.98
N VAL A 130 -6.84 6.63 -8.78
CA VAL A 130 -5.42 6.54 -9.10
C VAL A 130 -4.97 7.77 -9.85
N ASN A 131 -5.67 8.08 -10.94
CA ASN A 131 -5.32 9.16 -11.85
C ASN A 131 -5.40 10.54 -11.19
N ASN A 132 -6.31 10.75 -10.23
CA ASN A 132 -6.48 12.03 -9.56
C ASN A 132 -5.58 12.20 -8.33
N TYR A 133 -5.31 11.14 -7.57
CA TYR A 133 -4.67 11.27 -6.25
C TYR A 133 -3.35 10.52 -6.07
N TYR A 134 -3.09 9.50 -6.89
CA TYR A 134 -1.96 8.57 -6.71
C TYR A 134 -1.01 8.52 -7.92
N ARG A 135 -1.30 9.27 -8.99
CA ARG A 135 -0.46 9.36 -10.18
C ARG A 135 0.12 10.77 -10.30
N LEU A 136 1.43 10.91 -10.16
CA LEU A 136 2.14 12.19 -10.22
C LEU A 136 2.36 12.67 -11.65
N THR A 137 2.46 11.75 -12.61
CA THR A 137 2.64 12.08 -14.03
C THR A 137 1.81 11.16 -14.92
N ARG A 138 1.34 11.71 -16.03
CA ARG A 138 0.61 10.99 -17.07
C ARG A 138 1.51 10.37 -18.14
N ALA A 139 2.83 10.48 -17.99
CA ALA A 139 3.77 9.74 -18.83
C ALA A 139 3.41 8.24 -18.82
N THR A 140 3.45 7.63 -20.01
CA THR A 140 3.24 6.19 -20.19
C THR A 140 4.55 5.56 -20.62
N ALA A 141 4.78 4.30 -20.27
CA ALA A 141 5.92 3.52 -20.76
C ALA A 141 5.80 3.18 -22.26
N THR A 142 4.62 3.42 -22.84
CA THR A 142 4.19 2.85 -24.10
C THR A 142 4.64 3.70 -25.27
N ASN A 143 5.43 3.11 -26.17
CA ASN A 143 5.69 3.69 -27.48
C ASN A 143 4.48 3.45 -28.41
N PHE A 144 3.58 4.43 -28.46
CA PHE A 144 2.38 4.35 -29.30
C PHE A 144 2.70 4.17 -30.79
N THR A 145 3.76 4.81 -31.29
CA THR A 145 4.17 4.65 -32.70
C THR A 145 4.53 3.21 -33.01
N SER A 146 5.27 2.54 -32.14
CA SER A 146 5.60 1.12 -32.31
C SER A 146 4.40 0.19 -32.22
N LEU A 147 3.39 0.50 -31.39
CA LEU A 147 2.17 -0.32 -31.27
C LEU A 147 1.21 -0.18 -32.43
N VAL A 148 1.12 1.01 -33.04
CA VAL A 148 0.19 1.27 -34.16
C VAL A 148 0.78 0.80 -35.49
N LEU A 149 2.11 0.80 -35.62
CA LEU A 149 2.82 0.44 -36.85
C LEU A 149 3.35 -1.00 -36.86
N SER A 150 3.11 -1.79 -35.82
CA SER A 150 3.39 -3.24 -35.75
C SER A 150 2.24 -4.04 -36.34
#